data_AF-A0AAE1TLP8-F1
#
_entry.id   AF-A0AAE1TLP8-F1
#
_cell.length_a   1.000
_cell.length_b   1.000
_cell.length_c   1.000
_cell.angle_alpha   90.00
_cell.angle_beta   90.00
_cell.angle_gamma   90.00
#
_symmetry.space_group_name_H-M   'P 1'
#
loop_
_entity.id
_entity.type
_entity.pdbx_description
1 polymer ?
#
loop_
_entity_poly.entity_id
_entity_poly.type
_entity_poly.pdbx_seq_one_letter_code
_entity_poly.pdbx_strand_id
1 'polypeptide(L)' 'QCLPGCHPDHGSCLKPGECKCEVGWWGDICDLCFPYPGCKHGGL' A
#
# COMPACT_ATOMS: atom_id res chain seq x y z
N GLN A 1 -3.43 11.46 12.61
CA GLN A 1 -2.13 11.15 12.01
C GLN A 1 -2.19 9.72 11.51
N CYS A 2 -1.86 9.45 10.25
CA CYS A 2 -1.91 8.10 9.70
C CYS A 2 -0.96 7.15 10.43
N LEU A 3 -1.04 5.85 10.12
CA LEU A 3 -0.08 4.87 10.61
C LEU A 3 1.37 5.38 10.34
N PRO A 4 2.29 5.32 11.33
CA PRO A 4 3.67 5.70 11.09
C PRO A 4 4.28 4.89 9.93
N GLY A 5 4.88 5.59 8.98
CA GLY A 5 5.45 4.97 7.77
C GLY A 5 4.48 4.80 6.61
N CYS A 6 3.19 5.13 6.77
CA CYS A 6 2.21 5.11 5.68
C CYS A 6 2.71 5.93 4.48
N HIS A 7 2.70 5.33 3.29
CA HIS A 7 3.26 5.92 2.09
C HIS A 7 2.54 7.24 1.75
N PRO A 8 3.27 8.36 1.54
CA PRO A 8 2.66 9.68 1.40
C PRO A 8 1.81 9.83 0.12
N ASP A 9 2.18 9.11 -0.94
CA ASP A 9 1.52 9.20 -2.25
C ASP A 9 0.54 8.04 -2.51
N HIS A 10 0.70 6.91 -1.81
CA HIS A 10 -0.01 5.65 -2.12
C HIS A 10 -0.86 5.15 -0.96
N GLY A 11 -0.78 5.82 0.19
CA GLY A 11 -1.56 5.54 1.39
C GLY A 11 -2.34 6.78 1.83
N SER A 12 -3.57 6.56 2.27
CA SER A 12 -4.41 7.59 2.88
C SER A 12 -5.03 7.07 4.17
N CYS A 13 -5.42 7.97 5.08
CA CYS A 13 -6.09 7.56 6.31
C CYS A 13 -7.29 8.46 6.61
N LEU A 14 -8.39 7.85 7.02
CA LEU A 14 -9.56 8.58 7.53
C LEU A 14 -9.51 8.72 9.05
N LYS A 15 -8.91 7.74 9.74
CA LYS A 15 -8.72 7.77 11.18
C LYS A 15 -7.24 7.67 11.56
N PRO A 16 -6.85 8.19 12.74
CA PRO A 16 -5.51 8.00 13.23
C PRO A 16 -5.14 6.52 13.38
N GLY A 17 -3.91 6.16 12.97
CA GLY A 17 -3.42 4.77 13.03
C GLY A 17 -3.86 3.86 11.88
N GLU A 18 -4.63 4.37 10.91
CA GLU A 18 -4.94 3.64 9.68
C GLU A 18 -3.94 3.99 8.56
N CYS A 19 -3.77 3.08 7.62
CA CYS A 19 -3.18 3.32 6.31
C CYS A 19 -3.96 2.49 5.28
N LYS A 20 -4.69 3.16 4.39
CA LYS A 20 -5.47 2.55 3.33
C LYS A 20 -4.75 2.80 2.01
N CYS A 21 -4.49 1.71 1.27
CA CYS A 21 -3.73 1.80 0.03
C CYS A 21 -4.60 2.20 -1.16
N GLU A 22 -3.99 2.99 -2.04
CA GLU A 22 -4.52 3.30 -3.37
C GLU A 22 -4.53 2.05 -4.27
N VAL A 23 -5.34 2.10 -5.32
CA VAL A 23 -5.45 0.98 -6.28
C VAL A 23 -4.09 0.68 -6.89
N GLY A 24 -3.66 -0.58 -6.82
CA GLY A 24 -2.35 -1.02 -7.31
C GLY A 24 -1.26 -1.04 -6.23
N TRP A 25 -1.56 -0.69 -4.98
CA TRP A 25 -0.64 -0.77 -3.83
C TRP A 25 -1.20 -1.62 -2.69
N TRP A 26 -0.32 -2.20 -1.90
CA TRP A 26 -0.63 -3.04 -0.75
C TRP A 26 0.52 -3.05 0.28
N GLY A 27 0.35 -3.85 1.34
CA GLY A 27 1.21 -3.85 2.51
C GLY A 27 0.66 -2.95 3.63
N ASP A 28 1.19 -3.09 4.84
CA ASP A 28 0.67 -2.38 6.03
C ASP A 28 0.83 -0.85 5.91
N ILE A 29 1.79 -0.41 5.11
CA ILE A 29 2.09 1.00 4.87
C ILE A 29 1.99 1.41 3.39
N CYS A 30 1.47 0.54 2.52
CA CYS A 30 1.27 0.82 1.09
C CYS A 30 2.55 1.09 0.28
N ASP A 31 3.65 0.43 0.66
CA ASP A 31 4.96 0.51 0.02
C ASP A 31 5.20 -0.60 -1.03
N LEU A 32 4.31 -1.58 -1.11
CA LEU A 32 4.39 -2.68 -2.08
C LEU A 32 3.40 -2.44 -3.23
N CYS A 33 3.87 -2.58 -4.48
CA CYS A 33 2.98 -2.56 -5.62
C CYS A 33 2.33 -3.93 -5.83
N PHE A 34 1.08 -3.95 -6.29
CA PHE A 34 0.43 -5.19 -6.69
C PHE A 34 1.11 -5.72 -7.95
N PRO A 35 1.45 -7.02 -7.99
CA PRO A 35 1.96 -7.62 -9.21
C PRO A 35 0.89 -7.59 -10.29
N TYR A 36 1.32 -7.41 -11.54
CA TYR A 36 0.41 -7.38 -12.69
C TYR A 36 -0.42 -8.68 -12.74
N PRO A 37 -1.74 -8.60 -13.00
CA PRO A 37 -2.59 -9.79 -13.12
C PRO A 37 -2.02 -10.80 -14.13
N GLY A 38 -1.80 -12.04 -13.69
CA GLY A 38 -1.21 -13.09 -14.52
C GLY A 38 0.32 -13.19 -14.45
N CYS A 39 0.99 -12.41 -13.60
CA CYS A 39 2.41 -12.57 -13.35
C CYS A 39 2.70 -13.93 -12.68
N LYS A 40 3.34 -14.84 -13.42
CA LYS A 40 3.64 -16.22 -12.98
C LYS A 40 4.98 -16.38 -12.26
N HIS A 41 5.92 -15.44 -12.51
CA HIS A 41 7.28 -15.46 -11.97
C HIS A 41 7.67 -14.08 -11.41
N GLY A 42 6.70 -13.31 -10.92
CA GLY A 42 6.96 -12.03 -10.26
C GLY A 42 7.42 -12.29 -8.84
N GLY A 43 8.73 -12.17 -8.60
CA GLY A 43 9.29 -12.25 -7.26
C GLY A 43 9.01 -11.00 -6.43
N LEU A 44 8.95 -11.20 -5.12
CA LEU A 44 9.37 -10.21 -4.12
C LEU A 44 10.82 -10.53 -3.73
#